data_AF-A0A7V9VNI3-F1
#
_entry.id   AF-A0A7V9VNI3-F1
#
_cell.length_a   1.000
_cell.length_b   1.000
_cell.length_c   1.000
_cell.angle_alpha   90.00
_cell.angle_beta   90.00
_cell.angle_gamma   90.00
#
_symmetry.space_group_name_H-M   'P 1'
#
loop_
_entity.id
_entity.type
_entity.pdbx_description
1 polymer ?
#
loop_
_entity_poly.entity_id
_entity_poly.type
_entity_poly.pdbx_seq_one_letter_code
_entity_poly.pdbx_strand_id
1 'polypeptide(L)'
;MNEPRSEAMPRWLIAVAFLGAASALLGGFWDDSWHTERGRDSFFIAPHIAIYAGVSSVGAALGLWVLRVAHRDGVGAALRNPLLVLASVSVAVTLASAPIDNFWHEAFGRDAVAWSPPHMLGIVGMLGLSAALLAMLADRPVLGPAAGALVFAAATFSVFEYDTDVPQFDAVWYLPVLCFGAALAAVLVQLTGSRRWSVGAAAIGHLTFLAGASLFLFVIGFPPIALPLLVFPALALDFARHRDWGVAIQTAIFVGVLYAAYVPVRNFLGDGVFIDSLDVALGLPLALVVVGGVFYFAADRSGRHRRGRGARTPAAGACLLVALIIAPVASAHDPGQGDPAGTMRLTLTTRAGVVQLAGAWNSPACAQPERGELIARRGGQELRAPLRVRSCAFEGRVALPDRGRWFVYAELQTGGRVVESWLPVAVTAQPKRVSDSARYAYEPPSARPTALTKYLTGAALYGAMATLLLATIAVLRRRSSWSHPT
;
A
#
# COMPACT_ATOMS: atom_id res chain seq x y z
N MET A 1 -22.96 -30.82 -26.72
CA MET A 1 -23.04 -30.50 -25.28
C MET A 1 -23.36 -29.03 -25.17
N ASN A 2 -24.50 -28.66 -24.58
CA ASN A 2 -24.84 -27.27 -24.32
C ASN A 2 -23.82 -26.70 -23.33
N GLU A 3 -23.14 -25.60 -23.68
CA GLU A 3 -22.38 -24.84 -22.69
C GLU A 3 -23.33 -24.46 -21.55
N PRO A 4 -22.96 -24.70 -20.28
CA PRO A 4 -23.73 -24.16 -19.18
C PRO A 4 -23.76 -22.64 -19.32
N ARG A 5 -24.95 -22.06 -19.48
CA ARG A 5 -25.13 -20.60 -19.49
C ARG A 5 -24.55 -20.06 -18.19
N SER A 6 -23.39 -19.41 -18.27
CA SER A 6 -22.80 -18.75 -17.10
C SER A 6 -23.79 -17.69 -16.63
N GLU A 7 -24.28 -17.83 -15.42
CA GLU A 7 -25.16 -16.82 -14.84
C GLU A 7 -24.37 -15.53 -14.71
N ALA A 8 -24.87 -14.46 -15.35
CA ALA A 8 -24.27 -13.15 -15.20
C ALA A 8 -24.28 -12.76 -13.72
N MET A 9 -23.19 -12.15 -13.25
CA MET A 9 -23.04 -11.75 -11.85
C MET A 9 -24.28 -10.93 -11.39
N PRO A 10 -24.97 -11.33 -10.31
CA PRO A 10 -26.16 -10.64 -9.85
C PRO A 10 -25.88 -9.17 -9.48
N ARG A 11 -26.81 -8.26 -9.76
CA ARG A 11 -26.64 -6.81 -9.52
C ARG A 11 -26.34 -6.47 -8.05
N TRP A 12 -26.97 -7.18 -7.11
CA TRP A 12 -26.72 -6.98 -5.68
C TRP A 12 -25.27 -7.37 -5.31
N LEU A 13 -24.73 -8.44 -5.92
CA LEU A 13 -23.34 -8.84 -5.71
C LEU A 13 -22.38 -7.81 -6.28
N ILE A 14 -22.67 -7.26 -7.46
CA ILE A 14 -21.89 -6.15 -8.04
C ILE A 14 -21.85 -4.98 -7.05
N ALA A 15 -23.01 -4.55 -6.54
CA ALA A 15 -23.08 -3.42 -5.61
C ALA A 15 -22.28 -3.68 -4.32
N VAL A 16 -22.45 -4.85 -3.70
CA VAL A 16 -21.70 -5.22 -2.49
C VAL A 16 -20.19 -5.32 -2.76
N ALA A 17 -19.79 -5.89 -3.90
CA ALA A 17 -18.39 -6.00 -4.27
C ALA A 17 -17.72 -4.61 -4.42
N PHE A 18 -18.37 -3.68 -5.11
CA PHE A 18 -17.84 -2.32 -5.27
C PHE A 18 -17.81 -1.54 -3.96
N LEU A 19 -18.91 -1.55 -3.21
CA LEU A 19 -19.00 -0.81 -1.94
C LEU A 19 -18.05 -1.40 -0.90
N GLY A 20 -17.96 -2.72 -0.80
CA GLY A 20 -17.08 -3.40 0.14
C GLY A 20 -15.60 -3.20 -0.19
N ALA A 21 -15.20 -3.30 -1.46
CA ALA A 21 -13.82 -3.02 -1.89
C ALA A 21 -13.45 -1.54 -1.68
N ALA A 22 -14.33 -0.61 -2.04
CA ALA A 22 -14.11 0.81 -1.81
C ALA A 22 -14.01 1.15 -0.31
N SER A 23 -14.87 0.55 0.53
CA SER A 23 -14.82 0.69 1.99
C SER A 23 -13.50 0.18 2.56
N ALA A 24 -13.01 -0.97 2.09
CA ALA A 24 -11.75 -1.53 2.57
C ALA A 24 -10.53 -0.67 2.18
N LEU A 25 -10.48 -0.20 0.92
CA LEU A 25 -9.41 0.67 0.44
C LEU A 25 -9.43 2.04 1.13
N LEU A 26 -10.62 2.66 1.28
CA LEU A 26 -10.79 3.89 2.04
C LEU A 26 -10.40 3.71 3.52
N GLY A 27 -10.85 2.59 4.10
CA GLY A 27 -10.54 2.19 5.46
C GLY A 27 -9.04 2.13 5.70
N GLY A 28 -8.25 1.58 4.77
CA GLY A 28 -6.79 1.54 4.87
C GLY A 28 -6.12 2.91 4.91
N PHE A 29 -6.52 3.87 4.05
CA PHE A 29 -6.00 5.25 4.15
C PHE A 29 -6.43 5.96 5.44
N TRP A 30 -7.66 5.69 5.89
CA TRP A 30 -8.17 6.21 7.14
C TRP A 30 -7.43 5.62 8.35
N ASP A 31 -7.06 4.35 8.27
CA ASP A 31 -6.30 3.63 9.29
C ASP A 31 -4.93 4.28 9.49
N ASP A 32 -4.18 4.45 8.40
CA ASP A 32 -2.89 5.11 8.41
C ASP A 32 -2.96 6.54 9.00
N SER A 33 -3.96 7.31 8.57
CA SER A 33 -4.21 8.65 9.09
C SER A 33 -4.57 8.63 10.58
N TRP A 34 -5.35 7.64 11.02
CA TRP A 34 -5.75 7.48 12.42
C TRP A 34 -4.54 7.20 13.30
N HIS A 35 -3.72 6.22 12.92
CA HIS A 35 -2.53 5.84 13.64
C HIS A 35 -1.54 7.00 13.73
N THR A 36 -1.37 7.74 12.64
CA THR A 36 -0.46 8.90 12.56
C THR A 36 -0.90 10.05 13.46
N GLU A 37 -2.17 10.45 13.39
CA GLU A 37 -2.63 11.65 14.10
C GLU A 37 -3.01 11.35 15.57
N ARG A 38 -3.57 10.18 15.86
CA ARG A 38 -4.13 9.83 17.18
C ARG A 38 -3.25 8.89 17.99
N GLY A 39 -2.50 8.00 17.36
CA GLY A 39 -1.53 7.11 18.02
C GLY A 39 -2.10 6.08 19.01
N ARG A 40 -3.43 5.85 19.01
CA ARG A 40 -4.08 4.81 19.84
C ARG A 40 -4.71 3.73 18.97
N ASP A 41 -4.31 2.51 19.25
CA ASP A 41 -4.77 1.32 18.56
C ASP A 41 -5.77 0.57 19.44
N SER A 42 -6.96 0.37 18.91
CA SER A 42 -7.91 -0.60 19.42
C SER A 42 -8.34 -1.45 18.24
N PHE A 43 -8.59 -2.73 18.49
CA PHE A 43 -9.09 -3.63 17.46
C PHE A 43 -10.36 -3.09 16.76
N PHE A 44 -11.18 -2.29 17.46
CA PHE A 44 -12.45 -1.76 16.97
C PHE A 44 -12.43 -0.26 16.66
N ILE A 45 -11.29 0.32 16.28
CA ILE A 45 -11.30 1.69 15.74
C ILE A 45 -12.12 1.76 14.44
N ALA A 46 -12.68 2.92 14.17
CA ALA A 46 -13.56 3.13 13.03
C ALA A 46 -12.94 2.74 11.65
N PRO A 47 -11.66 3.03 11.34
CA PRO A 47 -11.04 2.55 10.11
C PRO A 47 -10.96 1.01 10.02
N HIS A 48 -10.58 0.32 11.10
CA HIS A 48 -10.61 -1.16 11.14
C HIS A 48 -12.01 -1.70 10.83
N ILE A 49 -13.06 -1.11 11.42
CA ILE A 49 -14.43 -1.53 11.14
C ILE A 49 -14.77 -1.35 9.65
N ALA A 50 -14.36 -0.24 9.04
CA ALA A 50 -14.56 -0.01 7.60
C ALA A 50 -13.85 -1.06 6.74
N ILE A 51 -12.64 -1.48 7.13
CA ILE A 51 -11.89 -2.56 6.47
C ILE A 51 -12.61 -3.90 6.65
N TYR A 52 -12.89 -4.29 7.89
CA TYR A 52 -13.48 -5.59 8.22
C TYR A 52 -14.87 -5.76 7.60
N ALA A 53 -15.73 -4.75 7.75
CA ALA A 53 -17.06 -4.77 7.16
C ALA A 53 -16.99 -4.78 5.63
N GLY A 54 -16.07 -4.00 5.04
CA GLY A 54 -15.82 -3.99 3.60
C GLY A 54 -15.49 -5.38 3.08
N VAL A 55 -14.38 -5.98 3.54
CA VAL A 55 -13.92 -7.28 3.03
C VAL A 55 -14.90 -8.41 3.38
N SER A 56 -15.44 -8.43 4.60
CA SER A 56 -16.36 -9.50 5.04
C SER A 56 -17.69 -9.47 4.27
N SER A 57 -18.21 -8.30 3.94
CA SER A 57 -19.43 -8.19 3.13
C SER A 57 -19.24 -8.74 1.72
N VAL A 58 -18.07 -8.47 1.08
CA VAL A 58 -17.73 -9.08 -0.21
C VAL A 58 -17.58 -10.59 -0.09
N GLY A 59 -16.90 -11.07 0.96
CA GLY A 59 -16.74 -12.51 1.22
C GLY A 59 -18.07 -13.23 1.41
N ALA A 60 -18.98 -12.68 2.21
CA ALA A 60 -20.31 -13.24 2.43
C ALA A 60 -21.14 -13.25 1.13
N ALA A 61 -21.14 -12.13 0.38
CA ALA A 61 -21.85 -12.02 -0.88
C ALA A 61 -21.33 -13.02 -1.93
N LEU A 62 -20.01 -13.18 -2.01
CA LEU A 62 -19.37 -14.14 -2.90
C LEU A 62 -19.67 -15.58 -2.48
N GLY A 63 -19.61 -15.88 -1.18
CA GLY A 63 -19.97 -17.19 -0.63
C GLY A 63 -21.42 -17.57 -0.95
N LEU A 64 -22.36 -16.64 -0.80
CA LEU A 64 -23.76 -16.85 -1.22
C LEU A 64 -23.88 -17.13 -2.73
N TRP A 65 -23.06 -16.50 -3.56
CA TRP A 65 -23.07 -16.77 -5.00
C TRP A 65 -22.47 -18.13 -5.34
N VAL A 66 -21.36 -18.52 -4.70
CA VAL A 66 -20.77 -19.87 -4.80
C VAL A 66 -21.81 -20.93 -4.40
N LEU A 67 -22.51 -20.75 -3.29
CA LEU A 67 -23.55 -21.67 -2.83
C LEU A 67 -24.72 -21.77 -3.82
N ARG A 68 -25.15 -20.67 -4.43
CA ARG A 68 -26.20 -20.70 -5.46
C ARG A 68 -25.76 -21.47 -6.71
N VAL A 69 -24.53 -21.24 -7.20
CA VAL A 69 -23.97 -21.98 -8.33
C VAL A 69 -23.85 -23.47 -7.98
N ALA A 70 -23.36 -23.80 -6.80
CA ALA A 70 -23.23 -25.17 -6.34
C ALA A 70 -24.58 -25.88 -6.19
N HIS A 71 -25.60 -25.18 -5.69
CA HIS A 71 -26.95 -25.73 -5.55
C HIS A 71 -27.63 -25.97 -6.91
N ARG A 72 -27.48 -25.05 -7.87
CA ARG A 72 -28.14 -25.15 -9.18
C ARG A 72 -27.42 -26.09 -10.14
N ASP A 73 -26.08 -25.97 -10.21
CA ASP A 73 -25.26 -26.59 -11.26
C ASP A 73 -24.27 -27.64 -10.71
N GLY A 74 -24.28 -27.87 -9.38
CA GLY A 74 -23.39 -28.78 -8.67
C GLY A 74 -22.07 -28.14 -8.24
N VAL A 75 -21.47 -28.65 -7.15
CA VAL A 75 -20.18 -28.15 -6.61
C VAL A 75 -19.07 -28.14 -7.68
N GLY A 76 -19.05 -29.15 -8.55
CA GLY A 76 -18.08 -29.22 -9.64
C GLY A 76 -18.18 -28.06 -10.63
N ALA A 77 -19.36 -27.46 -10.83
CA ALA A 77 -19.52 -26.31 -11.70
C ALA A 77 -18.90 -25.04 -11.08
N ALA A 78 -19.08 -24.83 -9.77
CA ALA A 78 -18.44 -23.73 -9.06
C ALA A 78 -16.90 -23.83 -9.12
N LEU A 79 -16.34 -25.02 -8.91
CA LEU A 79 -14.90 -25.27 -8.98
C LEU A 79 -14.31 -25.16 -10.39
N ARG A 80 -15.11 -25.39 -11.43
CA ARG A 80 -14.70 -25.23 -12.84
C ARG A 80 -14.80 -23.79 -13.34
N ASN A 81 -15.39 -22.87 -12.58
CA ASN A 81 -15.44 -21.46 -12.94
C ASN A 81 -14.17 -20.73 -12.43
N PRO A 82 -13.17 -20.46 -13.29
CA PRO A 82 -11.88 -19.96 -12.84
C PRO A 82 -11.96 -18.54 -12.25
N LEU A 83 -12.91 -17.71 -12.70
CA LEU A 83 -13.09 -16.36 -12.16
C LEU A 83 -13.74 -16.39 -10.78
N LEU A 84 -14.70 -17.29 -10.58
CA LEU A 84 -15.34 -17.51 -9.27
C LEU A 84 -14.33 -18.07 -8.26
N VAL A 85 -13.52 -19.04 -8.68
CA VAL A 85 -12.42 -19.59 -7.84
C VAL A 85 -11.40 -18.50 -7.51
N LEU A 86 -10.96 -17.73 -8.51
CA LEU A 86 -10.01 -16.64 -8.29
C LEU A 86 -10.55 -15.60 -7.30
N ALA A 87 -11.79 -15.14 -7.47
CA ALA A 87 -12.42 -14.20 -6.55
C ALA A 87 -12.51 -14.78 -5.13
N SER A 88 -12.86 -16.07 -5.01
CA SER A 88 -13.05 -16.74 -3.71
C SER A 88 -11.74 -16.92 -2.96
N VAL A 89 -10.69 -17.35 -3.67
CA VAL A 89 -9.33 -17.45 -3.10
C VAL A 89 -8.82 -16.07 -2.71
N SER A 90 -9.02 -15.08 -3.58
CA SER A 90 -8.53 -13.72 -3.34
C SER A 90 -9.17 -13.07 -2.11
N VAL A 91 -10.50 -13.16 -1.95
CA VAL A 91 -11.16 -12.63 -0.74
C VAL A 91 -10.78 -13.41 0.52
N ALA A 92 -10.58 -14.73 0.42
CA ALA A 92 -10.12 -15.54 1.55
C ALA A 92 -8.69 -15.13 1.97
N VAL A 93 -7.79 -14.87 1.01
CA VAL A 93 -6.44 -14.36 1.27
C VAL A 93 -6.49 -12.97 1.92
N THR A 94 -7.34 -12.07 1.44
CA THR A 94 -7.53 -10.76 2.08
C THR A 94 -8.04 -10.89 3.52
N LEU A 95 -9.05 -11.73 3.76
CA LEU A 95 -9.58 -11.95 5.12
C LEU A 95 -8.54 -12.59 6.05
N ALA A 96 -7.74 -13.53 5.52
CA ALA A 96 -6.68 -14.19 6.28
C ALA A 96 -5.52 -13.25 6.64
N SER A 97 -5.34 -12.13 5.93
CA SER A 97 -4.26 -11.18 6.22
C SER A 97 -4.32 -10.62 7.64
N ALA A 98 -5.51 -10.31 8.17
CA ALA A 98 -5.68 -9.76 9.51
C ALA A 98 -5.27 -10.73 10.65
N PRO A 99 -5.75 -11.99 10.71
CA PRO A 99 -5.26 -12.92 11.73
C PRO A 99 -3.78 -13.30 11.54
N ILE A 100 -3.28 -13.34 10.28
CA ILE A 100 -1.86 -13.55 10.00
C ILE A 100 -1.02 -12.37 10.51
N ASP A 101 -1.53 -11.14 10.39
CA ASP A 101 -0.90 -9.93 10.91
C ASP A 101 -0.82 -9.93 12.44
N ASN A 102 -1.91 -10.29 13.12
CA ASN A 102 -1.90 -10.45 14.57
C ASN A 102 -0.87 -11.52 15.02
N PHE A 103 -0.84 -12.68 14.35
CA PHE A 103 0.18 -13.70 14.61
C PHE A 103 1.59 -13.18 14.35
N TRP A 104 1.79 -12.42 13.27
CA TRP A 104 3.08 -11.81 12.93
C TRP A 104 3.57 -10.89 14.05
N HIS A 105 2.68 -10.06 14.58
CA HIS A 105 2.97 -9.17 15.70
C HIS A 105 3.32 -9.92 16.99
N GLU A 106 2.56 -10.98 17.33
CA GLU A 106 2.85 -11.82 18.49
C GLU A 106 4.19 -12.57 18.37
N ALA A 107 4.51 -13.05 17.17
CA ALA A 107 5.70 -13.87 16.92
C ALA A 107 6.98 -13.03 16.75
N PHE A 108 6.90 -11.90 16.07
CA PHE A 108 8.07 -11.14 15.61
C PHE A 108 8.13 -9.69 16.12
N GLY A 109 7.15 -9.28 16.92
CA GLY A 109 6.93 -7.88 17.29
C GLY A 109 6.12 -7.14 16.22
N ARG A 110 5.55 -5.99 16.60
CA ARG A 110 4.80 -5.17 15.66
C ARG A 110 5.69 -4.64 14.54
N ASP A 111 5.14 -4.68 13.34
CA ASP A 111 5.81 -4.23 12.13
C ASP A 111 4.80 -3.33 11.40
N ALA A 112 4.70 -2.07 11.84
CA ALA A 112 3.72 -1.09 11.33
C ALA A 112 4.02 -0.61 9.90
N VAL A 113 4.96 -1.24 9.22
CA VAL A 113 5.36 -0.91 7.85
C VAL A 113 4.31 -1.37 6.85
N ALA A 114 4.04 -0.54 5.84
CA ALA A 114 3.16 -0.90 4.73
C ALA A 114 3.58 -2.20 4.04
N TRP A 115 4.88 -2.49 4.00
CA TRP A 115 5.47 -3.66 3.32
C TRP A 115 5.71 -4.86 4.23
N SER A 116 5.11 -4.88 5.42
CA SER A 116 5.08 -6.11 6.22
C SER A 116 4.42 -7.23 5.38
N PRO A 117 4.91 -8.48 5.45
CA PRO A 117 4.35 -9.56 4.66
C PRO A 117 2.83 -9.77 4.84
N PRO A 118 2.24 -9.64 6.04
CA PRO A 118 0.79 -9.71 6.22
C PRO A 118 0.03 -8.59 5.49
N HIS A 119 0.48 -7.33 5.57
CA HIS A 119 -0.14 -6.21 4.85
C HIS A 119 -0.12 -6.43 3.34
N MET A 120 1.05 -6.81 2.81
CA MET A 120 1.21 -7.11 1.38
C MET A 120 0.35 -8.30 0.93
N LEU A 121 0.14 -9.30 1.80
CA LEU A 121 -0.79 -10.40 1.53
C LEU A 121 -2.22 -9.89 1.33
N GLY A 122 -2.67 -8.99 2.21
CA GLY A 122 -3.99 -8.35 2.12
C GLY A 122 -4.16 -7.55 0.84
N ILE A 123 -3.16 -6.74 0.49
CA ILE A 123 -3.11 -5.92 -0.74
C ILE A 123 -3.16 -6.80 -1.99
N VAL A 124 -2.36 -7.87 -2.05
CA VAL A 124 -2.34 -8.80 -3.19
C VAL A 124 -3.64 -9.59 -3.31
N GLY A 125 -4.25 -9.98 -2.19
CA GLY A 125 -5.61 -10.56 -2.17
C GLY A 125 -6.65 -9.58 -2.75
N MET A 126 -6.62 -8.31 -2.33
CA MET A 126 -7.55 -7.29 -2.83
C MET A 126 -7.34 -7.02 -4.33
N LEU A 127 -6.08 -7.06 -4.80
CA LEU A 127 -5.75 -6.95 -6.22
C LEU A 127 -6.30 -8.13 -7.03
N GLY A 128 -6.13 -9.37 -6.54
CA GLY A 128 -6.69 -10.57 -7.17
C GLY A 128 -8.22 -10.53 -7.26
N LEU A 129 -8.88 -10.07 -6.19
CA LEU A 129 -10.33 -9.89 -6.14
C LEU A 129 -10.79 -8.83 -7.15
N SER A 130 -10.13 -7.68 -7.17
CA SER A 130 -10.42 -6.58 -8.11
C SER A 130 -10.20 -7.00 -9.56
N ALA A 131 -9.15 -7.80 -9.83
CA ALA A 131 -8.87 -8.34 -11.15
C ALA A 131 -9.94 -9.36 -11.60
N ALA A 132 -10.44 -10.19 -10.69
CA ALA A 132 -11.55 -11.09 -10.96
C ALA A 132 -12.84 -10.32 -11.26
N LEU A 133 -13.17 -9.28 -10.49
CA LEU A 133 -14.32 -8.41 -10.73
C LEU A 133 -14.22 -7.70 -12.08
N LEU A 134 -13.05 -7.14 -12.40
CA LEU A 134 -12.76 -6.56 -13.70
C LEU A 134 -12.98 -7.58 -14.81
N ALA A 135 -12.47 -8.80 -14.65
CA ALA A 135 -12.68 -9.86 -15.62
C ALA A 135 -14.13 -10.35 -15.71
N MET A 136 -15.01 -10.10 -14.73
CA MET A 136 -16.44 -10.40 -14.86
C MET A 136 -17.22 -9.24 -15.51
N LEU A 137 -16.67 -8.02 -15.47
CA LEU A 137 -17.38 -6.79 -15.79
C LEU A 137 -16.79 -6.01 -16.97
N ALA A 138 -15.68 -6.45 -17.56
CA ALA A 138 -14.93 -5.67 -18.55
C ALA A 138 -15.74 -5.18 -19.76
N ASP A 139 -16.73 -5.97 -20.19
CA ASP A 139 -17.56 -5.64 -21.36
C ASP A 139 -18.63 -4.57 -21.04
N ARG A 140 -18.85 -4.27 -19.76
CA ARG A 140 -19.82 -3.27 -19.29
C ARG A 140 -19.20 -1.87 -19.35
N PRO A 141 -19.86 -0.90 -20.01
CA PRO A 141 -19.21 0.37 -20.33
C PRO A 141 -18.83 1.25 -19.15
N VAL A 142 -19.58 1.15 -18.06
CA VAL A 142 -19.32 1.91 -16.82
C VAL A 142 -18.62 1.01 -15.80
N LEU A 143 -19.11 -0.22 -15.61
CA LEU A 143 -18.59 -1.12 -14.57
C LEU A 143 -17.20 -1.68 -14.90
N GLY A 144 -16.85 -1.84 -16.17
CA GLY A 144 -15.50 -2.28 -16.57
C GLY A 144 -14.43 -1.27 -16.13
N PRO A 145 -14.50 0.00 -16.55
CA PRO A 145 -13.59 1.04 -16.05
C PRO A 145 -13.61 1.21 -14.52
N ALA A 146 -14.79 1.12 -13.89
CA ALA A 146 -14.89 1.18 -12.42
C ALA A 146 -14.15 0.02 -11.74
N ALA A 147 -14.26 -1.22 -12.26
CA ALA A 147 -13.50 -2.34 -11.74
C ALA A 147 -11.99 -2.20 -12.01
N GLY A 148 -11.63 -1.61 -13.16
CA GLY A 148 -10.25 -1.23 -13.47
C GLY A 148 -9.70 -0.20 -12.47
N ALA A 149 -10.52 0.75 -12.01
CA ALA A 149 -10.13 1.69 -10.97
C ALA A 149 -9.82 1.01 -9.64
N LEU A 150 -10.59 -0.01 -9.25
CA LEU A 150 -10.28 -0.83 -8.07
C LEU A 150 -8.95 -1.60 -8.23
N VAL A 151 -8.67 -2.10 -9.43
CA VAL A 151 -7.38 -2.75 -9.74
C VAL A 151 -6.22 -1.77 -9.59
N PHE A 152 -6.35 -0.54 -10.10
CA PHE A 152 -5.35 0.51 -9.87
C PHE A 152 -5.21 0.83 -8.38
N ALA A 153 -6.33 1.09 -7.68
CA ALA A 153 -6.33 1.41 -6.26
C ALA A 153 -5.63 0.34 -5.43
N ALA A 154 -5.93 -0.94 -5.66
CA ALA A 154 -5.30 -2.05 -4.96
C ALA A 154 -3.83 -2.21 -5.33
N ALA A 155 -3.47 -2.12 -6.61
CA ALA A 155 -2.09 -2.33 -7.06
C ALA A 155 -1.14 -1.21 -6.62
N THR A 156 -1.62 0.03 -6.52
CA THR A 156 -0.82 1.18 -6.10
C THR A 156 -0.96 1.46 -4.61
N PHE A 157 -1.80 0.71 -3.89
CA PHE A 157 -1.91 0.85 -2.44
C PHE A 157 -0.59 0.59 -1.74
N SER A 158 0.33 -0.20 -2.30
CA SER A 158 1.65 -0.45 -1.70
C SER A 158 2.50 0.81 -1.48
N VAL A 159 2.16 1.95 -2.06
CA VAL A 159 2.85 3.23 -1.79
C VAL A 159 2.04 4.20 -0.92
N PHE A 160 0.98 3.73 -0.25
CA PHE A 160 0.09 4.59 0.53
C PHE A 160 0.86 5.43 1.56
N GLU A 161 1.89 4.87 2.20
CA GLU A 161 2.72 5.57 3.20
C GLU A 161 3.43 6.79 2.63
N TYR A 162 3.76 6.81 1.33
CA TYR A 162 4.32 7.99 0.68
C TYR A 162 3.22 8.99 0.32
N ASP A 163 2.04 8.50 -0.08
CA ASP A 163 0.89 9.33 -0.45
C ASP A 163 0.25 10.04 0.76
N THR A 164 0.46 9.52 1.98
CA THR A 164 0.00 10.10 3.26
C THR A 164 1.12 10.75 4.09
N ASP A 165 2.32 10.90 3.51
CA ASP A 165 3.51 11.53 4.11
C ASP A 165 4.02 10.85 5.40
N VAL A 166 4.02 9.53 5.43
CA VAL A 166 4.57 8.71 6.52
C VAL A 166 5.56 7.66 6.00
N PRO A 167 6.50 8.03 5.12
CA PRO A 167 7.39 7.07 4.46
C PRO A 167 8.18 6.29 5.51
N GLN A 168 8.11 4.96 5.43
CA GLN A 168 8.89 4.06 6.29
C GLN A 168 10.25 3.75 5.72
N PHE A 169 10.33 3.78 4.40
CA PHE A 169 11.53 3.58 3.61
C PHE A 169 11.94 4.88 2.91
N ASP A 170 13.20 4.89 2.47
CA ASP A 170 13.76 5.99 1.71
C ASP A 170 12.91 6.33 0.46
N ALA A 171 12.89 7.61 0.09
CA ALA A 171 12.09 8.14 -1.03
C ALA A 171 12.50 7.54 -2.38
N VAL A 172 13.73 7.04 -2.51
CA VAL A 172 14.22 6.34 -3.71
C VAL A 172 13.31 5.20 -4.16
N TRP A 173 12.59 4.56 -3.23
CA TRP A 173 11.70 3.43 -3.52
C TRP A 173 10.30 3.85 -3.97
N TYR A 174 9.88 5.09 -3.73
CA TYR A 174 8.51 5.53 -3.96
C TYR A 174 8.07 5.35 -5.42
N LEU A 175 8.77 6.00 -6.36
CA LEU A 175 8.40 5.96 -7.78
C LEU A 175 8.64 4.59 -8.44
N PRO A 176 9.71 3.83 -8.14
CA PRO A 176 9.85 2.46 -8.63
C PRO A 176 8.70 1.52 -8.24
N VAL A 177 8.28 1.55 -6.97
CA VAL A 177 7.18 0.70 -6.47
C VAL A 177 5.85 1.14 -7.05
N LEU A 178 5.60 2.45 -7.16
CA LEU A 178 4.42 2.99 -7.82
C LEU A 178 4.38 2.60 -9.31
N CYS A 179 5.50 2.71 -10.02
CA CYS A 179 5.65 2.27 -11.42
C CYS A 179 5.29 0.79 -11.58
N PHE A 180 5.78 -0.07 -10.67
CA PHE A 180 5.47 -1.50 -10.68
C PHE A 180 3.97 -1.76 -10.51
N GLY A 181 3.36 -1.20 -9.47
CA GLY A 181 1.92 -1.35 -9.19
C GLY A 181 1.05 -0.85 -10.34
N ALA A 182 1.35 0.34 -10.86
CA ALA A 182 0.63 0.94 -11.97
C ALA A 182 0.80 0.16 -13.29
N ALA A 183 2.00 -0.35 -13.58
CA ALA A 183 2.24 -1.19 -14.76
C ALA A 183 1.51 -2.54 -14.65
N LEU A 184 1.51 -3.15 -13.46
CA LEU A 184 0.76 -4.38 -13.20
C LEU A 184 -0.76 -4.16 -13.39
N ALA A 185 -1.31 -3.08 -12.82
CA ALA A 185 -2.70 -2.70 -13.02
C ALA A 185 -3.04 -2.48 -14.51
N ALA A 186 -2.18 -1.76 -15.24
CA ALA A 186 -2.35 -1.53 -16.67
C ALA A 186 -2.37 -2.84 -17.45
N VAL A 187 -1.48 -3.79 -17.16
CA VAL A 187 -1.48 -5.12 -17.77
C VAL A 187 -2.78 -5.86 -17.47
N LEU A 188 -3.27 -5.88 -16.23
CA LEU A 188 -4.51 -6.56 -15.86
C LEU A 188 -5.74 -5.96 -16.57
N VAL A 189 -5.80 -4.63 -16.71
CA VAL A 189 -6.82 -3.93 -17.50
C VAL A 189 -6.74 -4.31 -18.98
N GLN A 190 -5.53 -4.34 -19.55
CA GLN A 190 -5.32 -4.70 -20.95
C GLN A 190 -5.65 -6.17 -21.26
N LEU A 191 -5.47 -7.08 -20.31
CA LEU A 191 -5.82 -8.49 -20.47
C LEU A 191 -7.34 -8.73 -20.52
N THR A 192 -8.15 -7.76 -20.10
CA THR A 192 -9.61 -7.93 -19.98
C THR A 192 -10.43 -7.04 -20.92
N GLY A 193 -9.85 -5.96 -21.47
CA GLY A 193 -10.56 -5.01 -22.32
C GLY A 193 -9.93 -4.81 -23.70
N SER A 194 -10.78 -4.72 -24.74
CA SER A 194 -10.39 -4.40 -26.12
C SER A 194 -10.53 -2.91 -26.46
N ARG A 195 -10.96 -2.08 -25.50
CA ARG A 195 -11.21 -0.64 -25.73
C ARG A 195 -9.90 0.13 -25.82
N ARG A 196 -9.85 1.07 -26.76
CA ARG A 196 -8.69 1.90 -27.08
C ARG A 196 -8.11 2.69 -25.90
N TRP A 197 -8.94 3.05 -24.92
CA TRP A 197 -8.57 3.90 -23.78
C TRP A 197 -8.90 3.23 -22.44
N SER A 198 -8.77 1.90 -22.36
CA SER A 198 -9.19 1.14 -21.18
C SER A 198 -8.33 1.46 -19.95
N VAL A 199 -7.01 1.64 -20.12
CA VAL A 199 -6.11 1.97 -19.02
C VAL A 199 -6.34 3.40 -18.55
N GLY A 200 -6.48 4.35 -19.48
CA GLY A 200 -6.80 5.74 -19.18
C GLY A 200 -8.12 5.89 -18.43
N ALA A 201 -9.18 5.18 -18.87
CA ALA A 201 -10.48 5.21 -18.20
C ALA A 201 -10.42 4.64 -16.77
N ALA A 202 -9.67 3.54 -16.57
CA ALA A 202 -9.43 2.97 -15.25
C ALA A 202 -8.64 3.93 -14.34
N ALA A 203 -7.62 4.60 -14.88
CA ALA A 203 -6.83 5.59 -14.14
C ALA A 203 -7.64 6.84 -13.75
N ILE A 204 -8.59 7.28 -14.58
CA ILE A 204 -9.53 8.36 -14.24
C ILE A 204 -10.44 7.93 -13.08
N GLY A 205 -10.98 6.71 -13.13
CA GLY A 205 -11.77 6.18 -12.03
C GLY A 205 -10.97 6.06 -10.72
N HIS A 206 -9.70 5.66 -10.82
CA HIS A 206 -8.78 5.62 -9.68
C HIS A 206 -8.55 7.01 -9.06
N LEU A 207 -8.25 8.01 -9.89
CA LEU A 207 -8.11 9.39 -9.44
C LEU A 207 -9.39 9.90 -8.78
N THR A 208 -10.55 9.57 -9.36
CA THR A 208 -11.86 9.94 -8.81
C THR A 208 -12.11 9.30 -7.43
N PHE A 209 -11.77 8.02 -7.27
CA PHE A 209 -11.85 7.32 -6.00
C PHE A 209 -10.97 8.00 -4.94
N LEU A 210 -9.72 8.30 -5.27
CA LEU A 210 -8.79 8.93 -4.32
C LEU A 210 -9.14 10.38 -4.00
N ALA A 211 -9.70 11.13 -4.95
CA ALA A 211 -10.27 12.45 -4.67
C ALA A 211 -11.43 12.36 -3.66
N GLY A 212 -12.31 11.36 -3.83
CA GLY A 212 -13.39 11.08 -2.88
C GLY A 212 -12.89 10.66 -1.51
N ALA A 213 -11.88 9.78 -1.45
CA ALA A 213 -11.24 9.34 -0.22
C ALA A 213 -10.55 10.50 0.51
N SER A 214 -9.85 11.36 -0.23
CA SER A 214 -9.19 12.56 0.29
C SER A 214 -10.19 13.56 0.86
N LEU A 215 -11.30 13.78 0.14
CA LEU A 215 -12.39 14.63 0.62
C LEU A 215 -13.02 14.05 1.89
N PHE A 216 -13.26 12.74 1.93
CA PHE A 216 -13.76 12.06 3.13
C PHE A 216 -12.85 12.33 4.33
N LEU A 217 -11.55 12.02 4.21
CA LEU A 217 -10.58 12.23 5.28
C LEU A 217 -10.53 13.69 5.73
N PHE A 218 -10.48 14.63 4.79
CA PHE A 218 -10.50 16.06 5.08
C PHE A 218 -11.75 16.47 5.89
N VAL A 219 -12.94 16.01 5.48
CA VAL A 219 -14.21 16.32 6.14
C VAL A 219 -14.26 15.77 7.58
N ILE A 220 -13.67 14.60 7.83
CA ILE A 220 -13.62 14.00 9.17
C ILE A 220 -12.38 14.41 9.99
N GLY A 221 -11.65 15.43 9.54
CA GLY A 221 -10.56 16.06 10.29
C GLY A 221 -9.20 15.36 10.18
N PHE A 222 -8.99 14.58 9.12
CA PHE A 222 -7.71 13.96 8.78
C PHE A 222 -7.04 14.63 7.58
N PRO A 223 -5.71 14.54 7.43
CA PRO A 223 -5.02 15.01 6.23
C PRO A 223 -5.55 14.33 4.96
N PRO A 224 -5.69 15.06 3.85
CA PRO A 224 -6.06 14.46 2.57
C PRO A 224 -4.92 13.57 2.04
N ILE A 225 -5.27 12.61 1.19
CA ILE A 225 -4.29 11.80 0.45
C ILE A 225 -3.78 12.65 -0.70
N ALA A 226 -2.49 12.60 -0.96
CA ALA A 226 -1.95 13.30 -2.10
C ALA A 226 -2.30 12.57 -3.41
N LEU A 227 -2.87 13.32 -4.37
CA LEU A 227 -3.54 12.72 -5.52
C LEU A 227 -2.56 12.17 -6.57
N PRO A 228 -2.66 10.88 -6.94
CA PRO A 228 -1.78 10.29 -7.93
C PRO A 228 -2.15 10.71 -9.36
N LEU A 229 -1.14 11.10 -10.14
CA LEU A 229 -1.30 11.57 -11.51
C LEU A 229 -1.14 10.45 -12.55
N LEU A 230 -1.60 9.25 -12.22
CA LEU A 230 -1.47 8.06 -13.08
C LEU A 230 -2.28 8.14 -14.39
N VAL A 231 -3.18 9.11 -14.51
CA VAL A 231 -3.93 9.37 -15.76
C VAL A 231 -2.97 9.67 -16.92
N PHE A 232 -1.90 10.43 -16.70
CA PHE A 232 -0.95 10.78 -17.76
C PHE A 232 -0.17 9.56 -18.30
N PRO A 233 0.53 8.76 -17.47
CA PRO A 233 1.24 7.58 -17.98
C PRO A 233 0.26 6.53 -18.53
N ALA A 234 -0.95 6.41 -17.98
CA ALA A 234 -1.98 5.52 -18.50
C ALA A 234 -2.42 5.89 -19.93
N LEU A 235 -2.73 7.16 -20.18
CA LEU A 235 -3.10 7.65 -21.52
C LEU A 235 -1.93 7.55 -22.50
N ALA A 236 -0.71 7.82 -22.05
CA ALA A 236 0.49 7.69 -22.87
C ALA A 236 0.72 6.23 -23.29
N LEU A 237 0.47 5.27 -22.39
CA LEU A 237 0.54 3.84 -22.68
C LEU A 237 -0.55 3.39 -23.67
N ASP A 238 -1.80 3.81 -23.47
CA ASP A 238 -2.89 3.53 -24.41
C ASP A 238 -2.58 4.08 -25.81
N PHE A 239 -2.03 5.30 -25.88
CA PHE A 239 -1.58 5.90 -27.13
C PHE A 239 -0.44 5.10 -27.78
N ALA A 240 0.62 4.77 -27.03
CA ALA A 240 1.76 4.01 -27.52
C ALA A 240 1.33 2.64 -28.08
N ARG A 241 0.39 1.97 -27.39
CA ARG A 241 -0.19 0.71 -27.85
C ARG A 241 -1.06 0.86 -29.08
N HIS A 242 -1.86 1.92 -29.17
CA HIS A 242 -2.66 2.19 -30.37
C HIS A 242 -1.79 2.47 -31.60
N ARG A 243 -0.54 2.90 -31.41
CA ARG A 243 0.45 3.06 -32.47
C ARG A 243 1.31 1.82 -32.70
N ASP A 244 0.99 0.69 -32.06
CA ASP A 244 1.73 -0.57 -32.11
C ASP A 244 3.23 -0.41 -31.78
N TRP A 245 3.57 0.53 -30.90
CA TRP A 245 4.96 0.75 -30.50
C TRP A 245 5.50 -0.44 -29.71
N GLY A 246 6.79 -0.75 -29.89
CA GLY A 246 7.44 -1.86 -29.20
C GLY A 246 7.45 -1.70 -27.67
N VAL A 247 7.57 -2.81 -26.95
CA VAL A 247 7.56 -2.87 -25.47
C VAL A 247 8.58 -1.92 -24.83
N ALA A 248 9.77 -1.76 -25.44
CA ALA A 248 10.78 -0.83 -24.95
C ALA A 248 10.31 0.63 -24.98
N ILE A 249 9.64 1.05 -26.06
CA ILE A 249 9.09 2.41 -26.20
C ILE A 249 7.92 2.60 -25.23
N GLN A 250 7.02 1.62 -25.12
CA GLN A 250 5.92 1.65 -24.15
C GLN A 250 6.44 1.82 -22.71
N THR A 251 7.50 1.08 -22.36
CA THR A 251 8.16 1.16 -21.05
C THR A 251 8.75 2.55 -20.82
N ALA A 252 9.57 3.04 -21.76
CA ALA A 252 10.24 4.33 -21.65
C ALA A 252 9.23 5.49 -21.50
N ILE A 253 8.16 5.47 -22.29
CA ILE A 253 7.13 6.52 -22.25
C ILE A 253 6.30 6.42 -20.97
N PHE A 254 5.89 5.23 -20.55
CA PHE A 254 5.12 5.06 -19.32
C PHE A 254 5.90 5.57 -18.10
N VAL A 255 7.15 5.12 -17.94
CA VAL A 255 8.01 5.53 -16.82
C VAL A 255 8.38 7.01 -16.92
N GLY A 256 8.78 7.48 -18.11
CA GLY A 256 9.18 8.88 -18.31
C GLY A 256 8.05 9.86 -18.03
N VAL A 257 6.83 9.57 -18.50
CA VAL A 257 5.64 10.41 -18.22
C VAL A 257 5.28 10.36 -16.73
N LEU A 258 5.37 9.20 -16.07
CA LEU A 258 5.11 9.10 -14.64
C LEU A 258 6.09 9.97 -13.85
N TYR A 259 7.39 9.88 -14.09
CA TYR A 259 8.40 10.71 -13.41
C TYR A 259 8.20 12.20 -13.71
N ALA A 260 7.95 12.55 -14.96
CA ALA A 260 7.71 13.94 -15.37
C ALA A 260 6.43 14.53 -14.74
N ALA A 261 5.42 13.72 -14.46
CA ALA A 261 4.21 14.15 -13.77
C ALA A 261 4.42 14.23 -12.25
N TYR A 262 5.05 13.22 -11.64
CA TYR A 262 5.15 13.11 -10.19
C TYR A 262 6.22 13.99 -9.57
N VAL A 263 7.46 13.97 -10.09
CA VAL A 263 8.58 14.66 -9.44
C VAL A 263 8.31 16.16 -9.28
N PRO A 264 7.88 16.90 -10.33
CA PRO A 264 7.60 18.32 -10.18
C PRO A 264 6.42 18.55 -9.23
N VAL A 265 5.33 17.80 -9.37
CA VAL A 265 4.12 18.02 -8.58
C VAL A 265 4.37 17.80 -7.09
N ARG A 266 5.06 16.70 -6.73
CA ARG A 266 5.47 16.41 -5.36
C ARG A 266 6.41 17.47 -4.81
N ASN A 267 7.37 17.92 -5.62
CA ASN A 267 8.33 18.92 -5.19
C ASN A 267 7.71 20.32 -5.05
N PHE A 268 6.76 20.71 -5.90
CA PHE A 268 6.13 22.03 -5.90
C PHE A 268 4.98 22.15 -4.89
N LEU A 269 4.09 21.17 -4.79
CA LEU A 269 2.94 21.24 -3.88
C LEU A 269 3.39 21.19 -2.41
N GLY A 270 4.53 20.56 -2.12
CA GLY A 270 5.07 20.48 -0.76
C GLY A 270 4.24 19.61 0.18
N ASP A 271 3.24 18.89 -0.35
CA ASP A 271 2.39 17.93 0.33
C ASP A 271 3.07 16.55 0.34
N GLY A 272 4.11 16.46 1.16
CA GLY A 272 4.67 15.19 1.58
C GLY A 272 6.10 14.92 1.13
N VAL A 273 6.31 13.78 0.49
CA VAL A 273 7.65 13.25 0.20
C VAL A 273 8.34 14.11 -0.87
N PHE A 274 9.50 14.65 -0.50
CA PHE A 274 10.40 15.30 -1.46
C PHE A 274 11.16 14.24 -2.24
N ILE A 275 11.26 14.42 -3.56
CA ILE A 275 11.98 13.51 -4.43
C ILE A 275 13.15 14.30 -5.02
N ASP A 276 14.35 14.05 -4.53
CA ASP A 276 15.54 14.78 -4.96
C ASP A 276 16.15 14.23 -6.26
N SER A 277 17.23 14.83 -6.73
CA SER A 277 17.90 14.38 -7.95
C SER A 277 18.55 13.00 -7.82
N LEU A 278 18.98 12.61 -6.62
CA LEU A 278 19.58 11.31 -6.35
C LEU A 278 18.49 10.22 -6.35
N ASP A 279 17.34 10.49 -5.73
CA ASP A 279 16.15 9.63 -5.78
C ASP A 279 15.75 9.34 -7.23
N VAL A 280 15.73 10.39 -8.08
CA VAL A 280 15.43 10.23 -9.51
C VAL A 280 16.53 9.43 -10.23
N ALA A 281 17.81 9.74 -9.98
CA ALA A 281 18.92 9.09 -10.66
C ALA A 281 19.01 7.58 -10.35
N LEU A 282 18.68 7.19 -9.12
CA LEU A 282 18.69 5.79 -8.68
C LEU A 282 17.36 5.08 -8.99
N GLY A 283 16.23 5.76 -8.79
CA GLY A 283 14.90 5.19 -8.99
C GLY A 283 14.54 4.98 -10.46
N LEU A 284 14.94 5.89 -11.36
CA LEU A 284 14.54 5.83 -12.78
C LEU A 284 15.03 4.54 -13.49
N PRO A 285 16.31 4.14 -13.39
CA PRO A 285 16.77 2.87 -13.96
C PRO A 285 16.03 1.66 -13.38
N LEU A 286 15.78 1.66 -12.07
CA LEU A 286 15.04 0.59 -11.41
C LEU A 286 13.60 0.49 -11.95
N ALA A 287 12.91 1.63 -12.06
CA ALA A 287 11.56 1.69 -12.62
C ALA A 287 11.52 1.17 -14.07
N LEU A 288 12.49 1.53 -14.91
CA LEU A 288 12.59 1.03 -16.29
C LEU A 288 12.75 -0.49 -16.35
N VAL A 289 13.62 -1.08 -15.51
CA VAL A 289 13.83 -2.53 -15.45
C VAL A 289 12.55 -3.24 -15.00
N VAL A 290 11.91 -2.74 -13.95
CA VAL A 290 10.73 -3.36 -13.35
C VAL A 290 9.53 -3.30 -14.30
N VAL A 291 9.23 -2.12 -14.85
CA VAL A 291 8.12 -1.94 -15.81
C VAL A 291 8.41 -2.69 -17.11
N GLY A 292 9.65 -2.65 -17.59
CA GLY A 292 10.06 -3.39 -18.78
C GLY A 292 9.87 -4.89 -18.62
N GLY A 293 10.21 -5.44 -17.45
CA GLY A 293 9.96 -6.83 -17.09
C GLY A 293 8.46 -7.18 -17.10
N VAL A 294 7.62 -6.34 -16.50
CA VAL A 294 6.15 -6.52 -16.47
C VAL A 294 5.55 -6.50 -17.88
N PHE A 295 5.89 -5.50 -18.70
CA PHE A 295 5.36 -5.38 -20.06
C PHE A 295 5.90 -6.47 -21.00
N TYR A 296 7.17 -6.86 -20.86
CA TYR A 296 7.74 -7.96 -21.64
C TYR A 296 7.06 -9.29 -21.30
N PHE A 297 6.88 -9.58 -20.00
CA PHE A 297 6.15 -10.77 -19.54
C PHE A 297 4.70 -10.79 -20.04
N ALA A 298 4.06 -9.62 -20.15
CA ALA A 298 2.73 -9.47 -20.75
C ALA A 298 2.72 -9.75 -22.27
N ALA A 299 3.75 -9.29 -22.99
CA ALA A 299 3.84 -9.40 -24.45
C ALA A 299 4.24 -10.80 -24.95
N ASP A 300 5.17 -11.50 -24.28
CA ASP A 300 5.82 -12.75 -24.75
C ASP A 300 4.87 -13.95 -24.95
N ARG A 301 3.62 -13.88 -24.46
CA ARG A 301 2.64 -14.98 -24.59
C ARG A 301 1.43 -14.69 -25.47
N SER A 302 1.36 -13.52 -26.12
CA SER A 302 0.26 -13.15 -27.03
C SER A 302 0.41 -13.69 -28.47
N GLY A 303 1.36 -14.60 -28.73
CA GLY A 303 1.46 -15.33 -29.98
C GLY A 303 1.93 -14.55 -31.21
N ARG A 304 2.02 -13.21 -31.15
CA ARG A 304 2.39 -12.36 -32.31
C ARG A 304 3.90 -12.25 -32.60
N HIS A 305 4.78 -12.56 -31.64
CA HIS A 305 6.23 -12.50 -31.83
C HIS A 305 6.89 -13.86 -31.63
N ARG A 306 6.67 -14.77 -32.59
CA ARG A 306 7.28 -16.10 -32.62
C ARG A 306 8.58 -16.14 -33.46
N ARG A 307 9.37 -15.05 -33.46
CA ARG A 307 10.68 -14.99 -34.11
C ARG A 307 11.73 -14.45 -33.14
N GLY A 308 12.39 -15.36 -32.44
CA GLY A 308 13.48 -15.08 -31.52
C GLY A 308 13.56 -16.14 -30.43
N ARG A 309 14.32 -17.21 -30.66
CA ARG A 309 14.50 -18.32 -29.71
C ARG A 309 15.65 -18.08 -28.71
N GLY A 310 16.10 -16.83 -28.56
CA GLY A 310 17.19 -16.44 -27.65
C GLY A 310 16.67 -15.69 -26.43
N ALA A 311 17.14 -16.06 -25.24
CA ALA A 311 16.84 -15.49 -23.92
C ALA A 311 15.44 -15.80 -23.34
N ARG A 312 15.11 -17.09 -23.20
CA ARG A 312 13.91 -17.57 -22.49
C ARG A 312 14.02 -17.61 -20.95
N THR A 313 15.03 -16.97 -20.37
CA THR A 313 15.39 -17.18 -18.94
C THR A 313 15.64 -15.94 -18.06
N PRO A 314 15.79 -14.68 -18.52
CA PRO A 314 16.04 -13.57 -17.59
C PRO A 314 14.77 -12.82 -17.12
N ALA A 315 13.64 -12.88 -17.83
CA ALA A 315 12.45 -12.08 -17.51
C ALA A 315 11.68 -12.56 -16.25
N ALA A 316 11.69 -13.88 -15.99
CA ALA A 316 11.13 -14.44 -14.76
C ALA A 316 12.03 -14.17 -13.54
N GLY A 317 13.35 -14.07 -13.75
CA GLY A 317 14.32 -13.73 -12.71
C GLY A 317 14.26 -12.26 -12.29
N ALA A 318 14.00 -11.33 -13.22
CA ALA A 318 13.94 -9.90 -12.93
C ALA A 318 12.72 -9.49 -12.07
N CYS A 319 11.57 -10.15 -12.24
CA CYS A 319 10.40 -9.93 -11.37
C CYS A 319 10.62 -10.51 -9.95
N LEU A 320 11.40 -11.59 -9.84
CA LEU A 320 11.73 -12.22 -8.56
C LEU A 320 12.82 -11.44 -7.79
N LEU A 321 13.78 -10.83 -8.50
CA LEU A 321 14.88 -10.07 -7.90
C LEU A 321 14.45 -8.72 -7.32
N VAL A 322 13.39 -8.11 -7.84
CA VAL A 322 12.84 -6.85 -7.29
C VAL A 322 12.02 -7.11 -6.03
N ALA A 323 11.38 -8.29 -5.93
CA ALA A 323 10.75 -8.77 -4.70
C ALA A 323 11.76 -9.27 -3.64
N LEU A 324 13.03 -9.45 -4.02
CA LEU A 324 14.13 -9.91 -3.15
C LEU A 324 15.13 -8.80 -2.79
N ILE A 325 14.84 -7.55 -3.13
CA ILE A 325 15.65 -6.42 -2.66
C ILE A 325 15.56 -6.42 -1.14
N ILE A 326 16.70 -6.74 -0.53
CA ILE A 326 17.08 -6.51 0.86
C ILE A 326 16.11 -5.52 1.47
N ALA A 327 15.17 -6.00 2.30
CA ALA A 327 14.24 -5.11 2.99
C ALA A 327 15.10 -4.02 3.64
N PRO A 328 15.01 -2.75 3.19
CA PRO A 328 15.74 -1.69 3.86
C PRO A 328 15.26 -1.67 5.30
N VAL A 329 16.11 -1.21 6.22
CA VAL A 329 15.69 -1.09 7.62
C VAL A 329 14.50 -0.12 7.66
N ALA A 330 13.30 -0.63 7.89
CA ALA A 330 12.14 0.18 8.20
C ALA A 330 12.40 0.87 9.54
N SER A 331 12.49 2.19 9.53
CA SER A 331 12.92 2.95 10.72
C SER A 331 12.20 4.29 10.84
N ALA A 332 10.97 4.44 10.34
CA ALA A 332 10.25 5.72 10.43
C ALA A 332 9.26 5.79 11.59
N HIS A 333 8.24 4.95 11.64
CA HIS A 333 7.18 5.15 12.63
C HIS A 333 6.52 3.84 13.05
N ASP A 334 6.63 3.54 14.35
CA ASP A 334 5.78 2.56 15.04
C ASP A 334 4.84 3.35 15.98
N PRO A 335 3.53 3.41 15.69
CA PRO A 335 2.58 4.09 16.54
C PRO A 335 2.36 3.28 17.81
N GLY A 336 2.87 3.75 18.96
CA GLY A 336 2.08 3.66 20.17
C GLY A 336 1.91 2.26 20.78
N GLN A 337 2.84 1.32 20.61
CA GLN A 337 2.57 -0.09 20.88
C GLN A 337 3.46 -0.65 21.97
N GLY A 338 2.82 -1.02 23.07
CA GLY A 338 3.52 -1.45 24.27
C GLY A 338 2.66 -1.40 25.51
N ASP A 339 3.20 -1.91 26.61
CA ASP A 339 2.51 -1.89 27.89
C ASP A 339 2.23 -0.44 28.31
N PRO A 340 0.98 -0.09 28.70
CA PRO A 340 0.62 1.27 29.07
C PRO A 340 1.48 1.80 30.22
N ALA A 341 2.15 2.94 29.98
CA ALA A 341 2.99 3.64 30.96
C ALA A 341 2.39 5.01 31.36
N GLY A 342 1.10 5.23 31.09
CA GLY A 342 0.38 6.47 31.38
C GLY A 342 0.36 7.43 30.19
N THR A 343 0.53 8.74 30.45
CA THR A 343 0.51 9.75 29.39
C THR A 343 1.64 10.77 29.55
N MET A 344 2.08 11.36 28.44
CA MET A 344 3.01 12.48 28.43
C MET A 344 2.34 13.72 27.85
N ARG A 345 2.54 14.87 28.50
CA ARG A 345 2.31 16.15 27.85
C ARG A 345 3.51 16.42 26.95
N LEU A 346 3.29 16.58 25.65
CA LEU A 346 4.32 16.84 24.66
C LEU A 346 4.04 18.15 23.92
N THR A 347 5.09 18.91 23.61
CA THR A 347 5.03 20.09 22.76
C THR A 347 6.25 20.11 21.85
N LEU A 348 6.01 20.13 20.55
CA LEU A 348 7.01 20.32 19.51
C LEU A 348 6.90 21.73 18.94
N THR A 349 8.03 22.41 18.81
CA THR A 349 8.12 23.68 18.09
C THR A 349 9.19 23.58 17.01
N THR A 350 8.85 23.95 15.77
CA THR A 350 9.79 23.96 14.65
C THR A 350 10.22 25.39 14.33
N ARG A 351 11.52 25.61 14.14
CA ARG A 351 12.10 26.87 13.65
C ARG A 351 13.33 26.58 12.80
N ALA A 352 13.31 27.01 11.54
CA ALA A 352 14.45 26.88 10.61
C ALA A 352 15.07 25.47 10.57
N GLY A 353 14.24 24.43 10.43
CA GLY A 353 14.70 23.04 10.39
C GLY A 353 15.12 22.45 11.74
N VAL A 354 15.11 23.22 12.83
CA VAL A 354 15.35 22.70 14.18
C VAL A 354 14.02 22.48 14.89
N VAL A 355 13.87 21.30 15.49
CA VAL A 355 12.71 20.94 16.31
C VAL A 355 13.13 20.90 17.76
N GLN A 356 12.36 21.61 18.58
CA GLN A 356 12.48 21.59 20.03
C GLN A 356 11.32 20.78 20.59
N LEU A 357 11.64 19.73 21.34
CA LEU A 357 10.69 18.93 22.09
C LEU A 357 10.77 19.31 23.56
N ALA A 358 9.63 19.64 24.14
CA ALA A 358 9.48 19.83 25.58
C ALA A 358 8.28 19.00 26.06
N GLY A 359 8.40 18.40 27.23
CA GLY A 359 7.32 17.59 27.78
C GLY A 359 7.43 17.29 29.25
N ALA A 360 6.41 16.61 29.75
CA ALA A 360 6.39 16.07 31.10
C ALA A 360 5.62 14.75 31.12
N TRP A 361 6.14 13.78 31.85
CA TRP A 361 5.48 12.49 32.05
C TRP A 361 4.45 12.59 33.17
N ASN A 362 3.17 12.47 32.80
CA ASN A 362 2.03 12.53 33.70
C ASN A 362 1.65 11.11 34.13
N SER A 363 2.48 10.51 35.00
CA SER A 363 2.21 9.20 35.59
C SER A 363 2.63 9.16 37.06
N PRO A 364 1.83 8.57 37.97
CA PRO A 364 2.27 8.24 39.33
C PRO A 364 3.51 7.35 39.35
N ALA A 365 3.75 6.60 38.26
CA ALA A 365 4.90 5.74 38.07
C ALA A 365 6.15 6.48 37.54
N CYS A 366 6.14 7.82 37.46
CA CYS A 366 7.34 8.59 37.14
C CYS A 366 8.36 8.50 38.29
N ALA A 367 9.09 7.38 38.33
CA ALA A 367 10.30 7.21 39.10
C ALA A 367 11.43 7.93 38.36
N GLN A 368 11.54 9.25 38.55
CA GLN A 368 12.59 10.15 38.05
C GLN A 368 13.51 9.52 36.98
N PRO A 369 13.20 9.66 35.68
CA PRO A 369 13.94 8.99 34.63
C PRO A 369 15.42 9.35 34.70
N GLU A 370 16.28 8.33 34.61
CA GLU A 370 17.73 8.45 34.76
C GLU A 370 18.36 9.12 33.53
N ARG A 371 17.79 8.82 32.36
CA ARG A 371 18.25 9.30 31.06
C ARG A 371 17.07 9.49 30.13
N GLY A 372 17.18 10.45 29.23
CA GLY A 372 16.23 10.61 28.14
C GLY A 372 16.94 10.83 26.81
N GLU A 373 16.31 10.35 25.74
CA GLU A 373 16.75 10.53 24.37
C GLU A 373 15.59 11.04 23.51
N LEU A 374 15.90 11.98 22.63
CA LEU A 374 15.00 12.50 21.61
C LEU A 374 15.35 11.76 20.34
N ILE A 375 14.37 11.10 19.73
CA ILE A 375 14.55 10.35 18.49
C ILE A 375 13.61 10.93 17.45
N ALA A 376 14.13 11.36 16.32
CA ALA A 376 13.33 11.81 15.18
C ALA A 376 13.49 10.83 14.02
N ARG A 377 12.37 10.41 13.44
CA ARG A 377 12.34 9.37 12.42
C ARG A 377 11.51 9.76 11.20
N ARG A 378 11.99 9.41 10.01
CA ARG A 378 11.33 9.58 8.70
C ARG A 378 12.07 8.80 7.62
N GLY A 379 11.37 8.07 6.75
CA GLY A 379 11.91 7.55 5.50
C GLY A 379 13.20 6.72 5.64
N GLY A 380 13.26 5.83 6.63
CA GLY A 380 14.46 5.03 6.93
C GLY A 380 15.58 5.78 7.67
N GLN A 381 15.41 7.07 7.99
CA GLN A 381 16.34 7.84 8.79
C GLN A 381 15.93 7.86 10.27
N GLU A 382 16.92 7.74 11.15
CA GLU A 382 16.77 7.94 12.60
C GLU A 382 17.85 8.92 13.10
N LEU A 383 17.39 10.03 13.68
CA LEU A 383 18.24 11.08 14.25
C LEU A 383 18.06 11.10 15.76
N ARG A 384 19.17 11.03 16.50
CA ARG A 384 19.16 11.00 17.97
C ARG A 384 19.78 12.26 18.58
N ALA A 385 19.22 12.74 19.67
CA ALA A 385 19.74 13.84 20.46
C ALA A 385 19.45 13.64 21.96
N PRO A 386 20.28 14.15 22.87
CA PRO A 386 20.01 13.99 24.31
C PRO A 386 18.79 14.81 24.76
N LEU A 387 17.94 14.22 25.62
CA LEU A 387 16.95 14.96 26.40
C LEU A 387 17.55 15.34 27.76
N ARG A 388 17.41 16.61 28.14
CA ARG A 388 17.67 17.06 29.50
C ARG A 388 16.46 16.74 30.35
N VAL A 389 16.60 15.75 31.24
CA VAL A 389 15.55 15.34 32.17
C VAL A 389 15.74 16.04 33.52
N ARG A 390 14.64 16.56 34.08
CA ARG A 390 14.56 17.14 35.43
C ARG A 390 13.28 16.66 36.10
N SER A 391 13.43 15.74 37.06
CA SER A 391 12.28 15.03 37.64
C SER A 391 11.46 14.38 36.52
N CYS A 392 10.20 14.74 36.32
CA CYS A 392 9.35 14.19 35.26
C CYS A 392 9.29 15.06 33.99
N ALA A 393 9.97 16.21 33.98
CA ALA A 393 10.01 17.11 32.84
C ALA A 393 11.26 16.84 31.99
N PHE A 394 11.13 17.02 30.67
CA PHE A 394 12.23 16.82 29.74
C PHE A 394 12.19 17.83 28.59
N GLU A 395 13.37 18.15 28.08
CA GLU A 395 13.53 19.05 26.95
C GLU A 395 14.75 18.66 26.10
N GLY A 396 14.62 18.74 24.78
CA GLY A 396 15.74 18.59 23.86
C GLY A 396 15.45 19.20 22.51
N ARG A 397 16.45 19.13 21.64
CA ARG A 397 16.36 19.66 20.28
C ARG A 397 17.11 18.78 19.30
N VAL A 398 16.61 18.69 18.08
CA VAL A 398 17.21 17.97 16.97
C VAL A 398 17.07 18.79 15.69
N ALA A 399 18.09 18.76 14.84
CA ALA A 399 17.99 19.34 13.50
C ALA A 399 17.40 18.28 12.56
N LEU A 400 16.39 18.66 11.79
CA LEU A 400 15.73 17.82 10.80
C LEU A 400 16.12 18.35 9.42
N PRO A 401 16.89 17.57 8.64
CA PRO A 401 17.44 18.04 7.36
C PRO A 401 16.36 18.17 6.28
N ASP A 402 15.36 17.29 6.32
CA ASP A 402 14.38 17.17 5.25
C ASP A 402 13.03 17.78 5.62
N ARG A 403 12.36 18.33 4.61
CA ARG A 403 10.97 18.78 4.71
C ARG A 403 10.00 17.59 4.84
N GLY A 404 8.77 17.90 5.26
CA GLY A 404 7.68 16.92 5.40
C GLY A 404 7.52 16.44 6.85
N ARG A 405 6.69 15.42 7.07
CA ARG A 405 6.32 14.92 8.39
C ARG A 405 7.39 14.02 9.00
N TRP A 406 7.85 14.41 10.19
CA TRP A 406 8.74 13.66 11.05
C TRP A 406 8.00 13.21 12.30
N PHE A 407 8.36 12.04 12.81
CA PHE A 407 7.87 11.53 14.09
C PHE A 407 8.95 11.75 15.13
N VAL A 408 8.66 12.58 16.13
CA VAL A 408 9.63 12.94 17.17
C VAL A 408 9.20 12.32 18.49
N TYR A 409 10.02 11.40 18.96
CA TYR A 409 9.86 10.61 20.16
C TYR A 409 10.65 11.22 21.33
N ALA A 410 10.07 11.13 22.52
CA ALA A 410 10.79 11.16 23.78
C ALA A 410 10.89 9.74 24.31
N GLU A 411 12.10 9.22 24.40
CA GLU A 411 12.42 7.94 25.03
C GLU A 411 13.03 8.22 26.41
N LEU A 412 12.46 7.64 27.47
CA LEU A 412 12.89 7.84 28.85
C LEU A 412 13.26 6.49 29.48
N GLN A 413 14.44 6.41 30.09
CA GLN A 413 14.89 5.23 30.81
C GLN A 413 14.58 5.37 32.30
N THR A 414 13.86 4.40 32.87
CA THR A 414 13.48 4.37 34.29
C THR A 414 13.51 2.93 34.82
N GLY A 415 14.30 2.66 35.86
CA GLY A 415 14.33 1.35 36.52
C GLY A 415 14.61 0.17 35.59
N GLY A 416 15.49 0.35 34.59
CA GLY A 416 15.83 -0.67 33.59
C GLY A 416 14.80 -0.88 32.48
N ARG A 417 13.75 -0.05 32.43
CA ARG A 417 12.72 -0.04 31.38
C ARG A 417 12.84 1.20 30.51
N VAL A 418 12.35 1.10 29.29
CA VAL A 418 12.22 2.21 28.36
C VAL A 418 10.75 2.57 28.27
N VAL A 419 10.43 3.86 28.41
CA VAL A 419 9.09 4.40 28.16
C VAL A 419 9.20 5.44 27.07
N GLU A 420 8.41 5.31 26.02
CA GLU A 420 8.39 6.27 24.92
C GLU A 420 7.01 6.87 24.67
N SER A 421 7.02 8.07 24.08
CA SER A 421 5.86 8.75 23.52
C SER A 421 6.31 9.70 22.41
N TRP A 422 5.42 10.09 21.51
CA TRP A 422 5.80 10.78 20.28
C TRP A 422 4.74 11.76 19.76
N LEU A 423 5.17 12.72 18.96
CA LEU A 423 4.29 13.60 18.19
C LEU A 423 4.76 13.71 16.72
N PRO A 424 3.82 13.74 15.75
CA PRO A 424 4.16 14.05 14.38
C PRO A 424 4.34 15.56 14.21
N VAL A 425 5.31 15.97 13.39
CA VAL A 425 5.53 17.38 13.05
C VAL A 425 5.98 17.53 11.61
N ALA A 426 5.30 18.43 10.87
CA ALA A 426 5.70 18.78 9.52
C ALA A 426 6.77 19.87 9.55
N VAL A 427 7.94 19.59 8.98
CA VAL A 427 8.99 20.57 8.73
C VAL A 427 8.61 21.37 7.49
N THR A 428 8.29 22.65 7.69
CA THR A 428 7.93 23.60 6.63
C THR A 428 8.74 24.89 6.83
N ALA A 429 8.68 25.81 5.87
CA ALA A 429 9.32 27.12 5.98
C ALA A 429 8.77 27.97 7.15
N GLN A 430 7.52 27.74 7.54
CA GLN A 430 6.87 28.49 8.62
C GLN A 430 7.05 27.77 9.97
N PRO A 431 7.31 28.52 11.06
CA PRO A 431 7.31 27.95 12.39
C PRO A 431 5.98 27.29 12.71
N LYS A 432 6.02 26.05 13.20
CA LYS A 432 4.83 25.29 13.61
C LYS A 432 4.97 24.87 15.05
N ARG A 433 3.85 24.90 15.79
CA ARG A 433 3.74 24.35 17.15
C ARG A 433 2.70 23.25 17.14
N VAL A 434 3.07 22.08 17.63
CA VAL A 434 2.18 20.92 17.81
C VAL A 434 2.25 20.52 19.27
N SER A 435 1.11 20.26 19.91
CA SER A 435 1.07 19.90 21.31
C SER A 435 -0.07 18.94 21.61
N ASP A 436 0.19 18.00 22.50
CA ASP A 436 -0.80 17.09 23.07
C ASP A 436 -0.60 17.06 24.59
N SER A 437 -1.67 17.28 25.35
CA SER A 437 -1.62 17.33 26.81
C SER A 437 -1.55 15.96 27.47
N ALA A 438 -1.94 14.91 26.76
CA ALA A 438 -2.10 13.56 27.30
C ALA A 438 -1.80 12.50 26.23
N ARG A 439 -0.66 12.64 25.54
CA ARG A 439 -0.22 11.67 24.54
C ARG A 439 0.06 10.33 25.23
N TYR A 440 -0.38 9.24 24.62
CA TYR A 440 -0.17 7.90 25.17
C TYR A 440 1.33 7.59 25.32
N ALA A 441 1.72 7.04 26.46
CA ALA A 441 3.08 6.60 26.75
C ALA A 441 3.09 5.10 27.02
N TYR A 442 4.11 4.40 26.53
CA TYR A 442 4.15 2.94 26.55
C TYR A 442 5.58 2.41 26.63
N GLU A 443 5.71 1.17 27.08
CA GLU A 443 6.98 0.43 27.03
C GLU A 443 7.09 -0.31 25.68
N PRO A 444 8.02 0.05 24.79
CA PRO A 444 8.11 -0.57 23.48
C PRO A 444 8.43 -2.07 23.60
N PRO A 445 7.96 -2.93 22.68
CA PRO A 445 8.08 -4.37 22.83
C PRO A 445 9.56 -4.77 22.79
N SER A 446 9.98 -5.65 23.71
CA SER A 446 11.33 -6.21 23.66
C SER A 446 11.49 -7.04 22.37
N ALA A 447 12.38 -6.63 21.46
CA ALA A 447 12.64 -7.38 20.23
C ALA A 447 13.01 -8.84 20.57
N ARG A 448 12.23 -9.81 20.06
CA ARG A 448 12.55 -11.25 20.16
C ARG A 448 13.15 -11.71 18.83
N PRO A 449 14.47 -11.89 18.71
CA PRO A 449 15.07 -12.26 17.46
C PRO A 449 15.19 -13.79 17.38
N THR A 450 14.43 -14.40 16.48
CA THR A 450 15.12 -15.31 15.56
C THR A 450 14.92 -14.75 14.17
N ALA A 451 15.83 -13.86 13.74
CA ALA A 451 15.74 -13.17 12.45
C ALA A 451 15.47 -14.14 11.29
N LEU A 452 16.03 -15.36 11.36
CA LEU A 452 15.84 -16.40 10.37
C LEU A 452 14.37 -16.86 10.22
N THR A 453 13.63 -17.07 11.32
CA THR A 453 12.22 -17.50 11.23
C THR A 453 11.34 -16.40 10.67
N LYS A 454 11.57 -15.14 11.06
CA LYS A 454 10.92 -13.95 10.47
C LYS A 454 11.14 -13.91 8.96
N TYR A 455 12.39 -14.05 8.51
CA TYR A 455 12.70 -14.03 7.06
C TYR A 455 12.11 -15.21 6.29
N LEU A 456 12.17 -16.43 6.84
CA LEU A 456 11.60 -17.62 6.18
C LEU A 456 10.07 -17.53 6.08
N THR A 457 9.38 -17.12 7.16
CA THR A 457 7.93 -16.92 7.14
C THR A 457 7.54 -15.79 6.19
N GLY A 458 8.29 -14.69 6.19
CA GLY A 458 8.10 -13.60 5.23
C GLY A 458 8.27 -14.05 3.78
N ALA A 459 9.34 -14.80 3.48
CA ALA A 459 9.58 -15.34 2.15
C ALA A 459 8.48 -16.31 1.69
N ALA A 460 7.95 -17.14 2.60
CA ALA A 460 6.83 -18.03 2.30
C ALA A 460 5.55 -17.24 1.94
N LEU A 461 5.24 -16.17 2.68
CA LEU A 461 4.11 -15.30 2.40
C LEU A 461 4.28 -14.58 1.05
N TYR A 462 5.46 -14.03 0.76
CA TYR A 462 5.74 -13.41 -0.55
C TYR A 462 5.68 -14.42 -1.70
N GLY A 463 6.09 -15.67 -1.48
CA GLY A 463 5.90 -16.77 -2.44
C GLY A 463 4.44 -17.08 -2.73
N ALA A 464 3.58 -17.06 -1.70
CA ALA A 464 2.13 -17.24 -1.85
C ALA A 464 1.51 -16.07 -2.64
N MET A 465 1.92 -14.83 -2.36
CA MET A 465 1.50 -13.64 -3.11
C MET A 465 1.89 -13.73 -4.59
N ALA A 466 3.15 -14.08 -4.89
CA ALA A 466 3.63 -14.25 -6.26
C ALA A 466 2.82 -15.33 -7.01
N THR A 467 2.49 -16.43 -6.32
CA THR A 467 1.65 -17.51 -6.88
C THR A 467 0.25 -17.00 -7.21
N LEU A 468 -0.39 -16.24 -6.31
CA LEU A 468 -1.71 -15.66 -6.55
C LEU A 468 -1.71 -14.66 -7.73
N LEU A 469 -0.68 -13.82 -7.84
CA LEU A 469 -0.52 -12.89 -8.96
C LEU A 469 -0.34 -13.62 -10.30
N LEU A 470 0.51 -14.65 -10.34
CA LEU A 470 0.70 -15.47 -11.54
C LEU A 470 -0.58 -16.20 -11.93
N ALA A 471 -1.32 -16.74 -10.96
CA ALA A 471 -2.62 -17.37 -11.18
C ALA A 471 -3.65 -16.37 -11.73
N THR A 472 -3.70 -15.16 -11.16
CA THR A 472 -4.55 -14.06 -11.64
C THR A 472 -4.29 -13.76 -13.11
N ILE A 473 -3.03 -13.52 -13.48
CA ILE A 473 -2.64 -13.24 -14.87
C ILE A 473 -3.00 -14.41 -15.79
N ALA A 474 -2.76 -15.66 -15.35
CA ALA A 474 -3.07 -16.85 -16.14
C ALA A 474 -4.58 -17.01 -16.40
N VAL A 475 -5.42 -16.77 -15.40
CA VAL A 475 -6.88 -16.83 -15.52
C VAL A 475 -7.40 -15.75 -16.48
N LEU A 476 -6.94 -14.50 -16.32
CA LEU A 476 -7.35 -13.38 -17.19
C LEU A 476 -6.94 -13.60 -18.65
N ARG A 477 -5.74 -14.13 -18.90
CA ARG A 477 -5.29 -14.48 -20.26
C ARG A 477 -6.20 -15.50 -20.93
N ARG A 478 -6.59 -16.57 -20.21
CA ARG A 478 -7.49 -17.61 -20.78
C ARG A 478 -8.85 -17.02 -21.19
N ARG A 479 -9.36 -16.03 -20.45
CA ARG A 479 -10.57 -15.31 -20.84
C ARG A 479 -10.39 -14.56 -22.16
N SER A 480 -9.30 -13.83 -22.33
CA SER A 480 -9.04 -13.06 -23.58
C SER A 480 -8.97 -13.92 -24.84
N SER A 481 -8.50 -15.18 -24.72
CA SER A 481 -8.48 -16.12 -25.86
C SER A 481 -9.87 -16.64 -26.25
N TRP A 482 -10.85 -16.58 -25.36
CA TRP A 482 -12.23 -17.03 -25.65
C TRP A 482 -13.05 -15.93 -26.34
N SER A 483 -12.77 -14.66 -26.08
CA SER A 483 -13.47 -13.52 -26.70
C SER A 483 -13.01 -13.23 -28.13
N HIS A 484 -11.87 -13.77 -28.56
CA HIS A 484 -11.34 -13.64 -29.92
C HIS A 484 -10.83 -15.00 -30.42
N PRO A 485 -11.70 -15.90 -30.92
CA PRO A 485 -11.25 -17.07 -31.67
C PRO A 485 -10.48 -16.56 -32.90
N THR A 486 -9.23 -16.99 -33.03
CA THR A 486 -8.38 -16.73 -34.22
C THR A 486 -8.95 -17.35 -35.46
#